data_AF-A0A7S2AZ29-F1
#
_entry.id   AF-A0A7S2AZ29-F1
#
_cell.length_a   1.000
_cell.length_b   1.000
_cell.length_c   1.000
_cell.angle_alpha   90.00
_cell.angle_beta   90.00
_cell.angle_gamma   90.00
#
_symmetry.space_group_name_H-M   'P 1'
#
loop_
_entity.id
_entity.type
_entity.pdbx_description
1 polymer ?
#
loop_
_entity_poly.entity_id
_entity_poly.type
_entity_poly.pdbx_seq_one_letter_code
_entity_poly.pdbx_strand_id
1 'polypeptide(L)'
;ELAGAALPKAFWASLEGEGVFSAEDQQLLKQVFNPCLSDRRQEGEHFLPPDPSAAYVEKLRLLVKQEEKVRQQRREHFCSSQFAAAEPGPLFPSAWAPEAPEAA
;
A
#
# COMPACT_ATOMS: atom_id res chain seq x y z
N GLU A 1 -8.49 -3.91 32.55
CA GLU A 1 -8.19 -3.87 31.11
C GLU A 1 -7.38 -2.61 30.78
N LEU A 2 -6.06 -2.76 30.60
CA LEU A 2 -5.12 -1.67 30.29
C LEU A 2 -4.14 -2.06 29.16
N ALA A 3 -4.37 -3.21 28.50
CA ALA A 3 -3.44 -3.76 27.52
C ALA A 3 -3.68 -3.25 26.07
N GLY A 4 -4.88 -2.74 25.78
CA GLY A 4 -5.28 -2.36 24.41
C GLY A 4 -4.51 -1.16 23.86
N ALA A 5 -4.27 -0.13 24.69
CA ALA A 5 -3.67 1.13 24.26
C ALA A 5 -2.15 1.08 24.04
N ALA A 6 -1.48 0.17 24.75
CA ALA A 6 -0.03 0.00 24.61
C ALA A 6 0.35 -0.57 23.25
N LEU A 7 -0.54 -1.37 22.64
CA LEU A 7 -0.24 -2.13 21.44
C LEU A 7 -0.16 -1.26 20.17
N PRO A 8 -1.11 -0.34 19.87
CA PRO A 8 -1.00 0.60 18.76
C PRO A 8 0.26 1.45 18.84
N LYS A 9 0.51 2.05 20.01
CA LYS A 9 1.66 2.93 20.22
C LYS A 9 2.99 2.17 20.02
N ALA A 10 3.10 0.96 20.58
CA ALA A 10 4.30 0.14 20.43
C ALA A 10 4.51 -0.32 18.97
N PHE A 11 3.43 -0.65 18.25
CA PHE A 11 3.51 -0.99 16.83
C PHE A 11 4.08 0.17 16.01
N TRP A 12 3.53 1.38 16.16
CA TRP A 12 3.98 2.54 15.40
C TRP A 12 5.41 2.95 15.75
N ALA A 13 5.79 2.92 17.04
CA ALA A 13 7.18 3.16 17.46
C ALA A 13 8.14 2.13 16.84
N SER A 14 7.74 0.84 16.81
CA SER A 14 8.53 -0.21 16.16
C SER A 14 8.68 0.02 14.65
N LEU A 15 7.64 0.54 14.00
CA LEU A 15 7.67 0.88 12.57
C LEU A 15 8.61 2.07 12.30
N GLU A 16 8.75 3.00 13.23
CA GLU A 16 9.63 4.16 13.14
C GLU A 16 11.11 3.83 13.40
N GLY A 17 11.40 2.64 13.93
CA GLY A 17 12.75 2.12 14.15
C GLY A 17 13.12 1.97 15.62
N GLU A 18 12.19 2.23 16.54
CA GLU A 18 12.40 2.14 18.00
C GLU A 18 11.94 0.79 18.58
N GLY A 19 11.98 -0.30 17.81
CA GLY A 19 11.36 -1.55 18.25
C GLY A 19 11.91 -2.85 17.66
N VAL A 20 11.05 -3.87 17.66
CA VAL A 20 11.42 -5.30 17.53
C VAL A 20 11.36 -5.86 16.11
N PHE A 21 10.95 -5.08 15.12
CA PHE A 21 10.86 -5.56 13.74
C PHE A 21 12.24 -5.73 13.10
N SER A 22 12.39 -6.79 12.30
CA SER A 22 13.52 -6.91 11.38
C SER A 22 13.51 -5.77 10.35
N ALA A 23 14.64 -5.48 9.73
CA ALA A 23 14.71 -4.47 8.68
C ALA A 23 13.76 -4.80 7.52
N GLU A 24 13.67 -6.08 7.17
CA GLU A 24 12.81 -6.59 6.09
C GLU A 24 11.31 -6.46 6.42
N ASP A 25 10.92 -6.75 7.66
CA ASP A 25 9.52 -6.58 8.12
C ASP A 25 9.17 -5.10 8.26
N GLN A 26 10.09 -4.27 8.76
CA GLN A 26 9.88 -2.84 8.88
C GLN A 26 9.68 -2.22 7.49
N GLN A 27 10.49 -2.60 6.50
CA GLN A 27 10.33 -2.15 5.12
C GLN A 27 8.98 -2.59 4.54
N LEU A 28 8.59 -3.85 4.73
CA LEU A 28 7.28 -4.36 4.29
C LEU A 28 6.13 -3.54 4.90
N LEU A 29 6.14 -3.36 6.23
CA LEU A 29 5.09 -2.66 6.95
C LEU A 29 5.04 -1.17 6.57
N LYS A 30 6.17 -0.52 6.25
CA LYS A 30 6.20 0.86 5.75
C LYS A 30 5.55 1.00 4.38
N GLN A 31 5.61 -0.02 3.53
CA GLN A 31 4.92 -0.02 2.25
C GLN A 31 3.40 -0.16 2.44
N VAL A 32 2.98 -0.96 3.41
CA VAL A 32 1.56 -1.22 3.73
C VAL A 32 0.92 -0.05 4.46
N PHE A 33 1.58 0.49 5.49
CA PHE A 33 1.09 1.60 6.30
C PHE A 33 1.73 2.93 5.88
N ASN A 34 1.65 3.22 4.59
CA ASN A 34 2.19 4.45 4.01
C ASN A 34 1.25 5.64 4.29
N PRO A 35 1.69 6.66 5.05
CA PRO A 35 0.82 7.79 5.44
C PRO A 35 0.35 8.64 4.24
N CYS A 36 1.05 8.59 3.10
CA CYS A 36 0.63 9.30 1.87
C CYS A 36 -0.49 8.57 1.12
N LEU A 37 -0.76 7.30 1.43
CA LEU A 37 -1.82 6.50 0.81
C LEU A 37 -3.00 6.34 1.77
N SER A 38 -2.71 5.98 3.01
CA SER A 38 -3.70 5.81 4.07
C SER A 38 -3.01 5.92 5.44
N ASP A 39 -3.35 6.95 6.20
CA ASP A 39 -2.78 7.17 7.52
C ASP A 39 -3.62 6.53 8.62
N ARG A 40 -3.49 5.20 8.75
CA ARG A 40 -4.16 4.42 9.81
C ARG A 40 -3.69 4.78 11.22
N ARG A 41 -2.65 5.60 11.37
CA ARG A 41 -2.20 6.10 12.69
C ARG A 41 -3.26 7.00 13.33
N GLN A 42 -4.07 7.66 12.51
CA GLN A 42 -5.15 8.53 12.95
C GLN A 42 -6.29 7.76 13.63
N GLU A 43 -6.34 6.43 13.49
CA GLU A 43 -7.27 5.57 14.24
C GLU A 43 -6.93 5.53 15.76
N GLY A 44 -5.72 5.95 16.14
CA GLY A 44 -5.28 6.05 17.53
C GLY A 44 -5.45 4.72 18.27
N GLU A 45 -6.23 4.75 19.35
CA GLU A 45 -6.51 3.59 20.21
C GLU A 45 -7.42 2.54 19.56
N HIS A 46 -8.11 2.88 18.46
CA HIS A 46 -8.94 1.95 17.70
C HIS A 46 -8.15 1.14 16.67
N PHE A 47 -6.88 1.50 16.44
CA PHE A 47 -6.02 0.74 15.56
C PHE A 47 -5.77 -0.66 16.14
N LEU A 48 -5.85 -1.67 15.28
CA LEU A 48 -5.40 -3.02 15.60
C LEU A 48 -4.26 -3.38 14.66
N PRO A 49 -3.08 -3.77 15.20
CA PRO A 49 -2.00 -4.26 14.35
C PRO A 49 -2.43 -5.48 13.52
N PRO A 50 -1.76 -5.70 12.38
CA PRO A 50 -2.00 -6.90 11.57
C PRO A 50 -1.65 -8.18 12.35
N ASP A 51 -2.26 -9.30 11.95
CA ASP A 51 -1.93 -10.63 12.48
C ASP A 51 -0.42 -10.92 12.31
N PRO A 52 0.33 -11.20 13.39
CA PRO A 52 1.76 -11.47 13.33
C PRO A 52 2.08 -12.91 12.88
N SER A 53 1.09 -13.74 12.54
CA SER A 53 1.32 -15.11 12.09
C SER A 53 2.19 -15.15 10.82
N ALA A 54 3.14 -16.10 10.77
CA ALA A 54 4.05 -16.24 9.62
C ALA A 54 3.29 -16.41 8.29
N ALA A 55 2.16 -17.13 8.31
CA ALA A 55 1.32 -17.32 7.13
C ALA A 55 0.71 -15.99 6.63
N TYR A 56 0.27 -15.12 7.53
CA TYR A 56 -0.24 -13.80 7.17
C TYR A 56 0.86 -12.91 6.60
N VAL A 57 2.02 -12.87 7.27
CA VAL A 57 3.17 -12.05 6.83
C VAL A 57 3.69 -12.48 5.47
N GLU A 58 3.83 -13.78 5.22
CA GLU A 58 4.26 -14.29 3.91
C GLU A 58 3.26 -13.95 2.80
N LYS A 59 1.96 -14.07 3.07
CA LYS A 59 0.93 -13.64 2.14
C LYS A 59 1.02 -12.15 1.85
N LEU A 60 1.25 -11.32 2.88
CA LEU A 60 1.42 -9.88 2.74
C LEU A 60 2.65 -9.55 1.87
N ARG A 61 3.78 -10.22 2.09
CA ARG A 61 4.99 -10.06 1.25
C ARG A 61 4.71 -10.37 -0.21
N LEU A 62 3.98 -11.45 -0.50
CA LEU A 62 3.62 -11.81 -1.88
C LEU A 62 2.75 -10.72 -2.53
N LEU A 63 1.71 -10.26 -1.83
CA LEU A 63 0.79 -9.25 -2.36
C LEU A 63 1.49 -7.92 -2.63
N VAL A 64 2.34 -7.47 -1.71
CA VAL A 64 3.09 -6.21 -1.87
C VAL A 64 4.08 -6.28 -3.04
N LYS A 65 4.76 -7.42 -3.23
CA LYS A 65 5.61 -7.65 -4.43
C LYS A 65 4.81 -7.61 -5.73
N GLN A 66 3.61 -8.19 -5.75
CA GLN A 66 2.72 -8.15 -6.92
C GLN A 66 2.28 -6.72 -7.22
N GLU A 67 1.91 -5.94 -6.20
CA GLU A 67 1.56 -4.53 -6.34
C GLU A 67 2.73 -3.73 -6.90
N GLU A 68 3.93 -3.91 -6.37
CA GLU A 68 5.14 -3.23 -6.85
C GLU A 68 5.40 -3.50 -8.34
N LYS A 69 5.23 -4.75 -8.78
CA LYS A 69 5.34 -5.12 -10.19
C LYS A 69 4.35 -4.35 -11.06
N VAL A 70 3.07 -4.27 -10.66
CA VAL A 70 2.04 -3.53 -11.41
C VAL A 70 2.33 -2.03 -11.41
N ARG A 71 2.77 -1.46 -10.28
CA ARG A 71 3.17 -0.04 -10.20
C ARG A 71 4.34 0.27 -11.12
N GLN A 72 5.31 -0.64 -11.22
CA GLN A 72 6.44 -0.50 -12.13
C GLN A 72 6.00 -0.56 -13.59
N GLN A 73 5.15 -1.52 -13.96
CA GLN A 73 4.57 -1.62 -15.30
C GLN A 73 3.79 -0.37 -15.70
N ARG A 74 3.01 0.20 -14.76
CA ARG A 74 2.30 1.47 -14.98
C ARG A 74 3.26 2.62 -15.28
N ARG A 75 4.34 2.76 -14.49
CA ARG A 75 5.36 3.80 -14.71
C ARG A 75 6.05 3.64 -16.05
N GLU A 76 6.45 2.42 -16.38
CA GLU A 76 7.11 2.10 -17.65
C GLU A 76 6.20 2.40 -18.84
N HIS A 77 4.94 1.98 -18.78
CA HIS A 77 3.98 2.27 -19.85
C HIS A 77 3.74 3.77 -19.97
N PHE A 78 3.43 4.46 -18.87
CA PHE A 78 3.18 5.92 -18.84
C PHE A 78 4.32 6.73 -19.46
N CYS A 79 5.57 6.33 -19.20
CA CYS A 79 6.76 7.01 -19.74
C CYS A 79 7.20 6.51 -21.13
N SER A 80 6.50 5.53 -21.71
CA SER A 80 6.84 4.99 -23.03
C SER A 80 6.25 5.83 -24.16
N SER A 81 6.82 5.70 -25.37
CA SER A 81 6.25 6.29 -26.58
C SER A 81 4.92 5.67 -27.02
N GLN A 82 4.51 4.55 -26.41
CA GLN A 82 3.25 3.88 -26.70
C GLN A 82 2.08 4.42 -25.88
N PHE A 83 2.34 5.24 -24.85
CA PHE A 83 1.28 5.79 -24.01
C PHE A 83 0.49 6.85 -24.78
N ALA A 84 -0.83 6.68 -24.84
CA ALA A 84 -1.76 7.65 -25.39
C ALA A 84 -2.75 8.07 -24.30
N ALA A 85 -2.83 9.37 -23.99
CA ALA A 85 -3.73 9.86 -22.95
C ALA A 85 -5.22 9.60 -23.27
N ALA A 86 -5.59 9.54 -24.55
CA ALA A 86 -6.94 9.19 -24.99
C ALA A 86 -7.25 7.69 -24.82
N GLU A 87 -6.23 6.84 -24.77
CA GLU A 87 -6.35 5.39 -24.64
C GLU A 87 -5.27 4.88 -23.68
N PRO A 88 -5.38 5.19 -22.37
CA PRO A 88 -4.33 4.90 -21.39
C PRO A 88 -4.10 3.39 -21.19
N GLY A 89 -5.03 2.55 -21.64
CA GLY A 89 -4.91 1.10 -21.62
C GLY A 89 -5.29 0.46 -20.28
N PRO A 90 -5.28 -0.89 -20.21
CA PRO A 90 -5.84 -1.67 -19.11
C PRO A 90 -5.04 -1.57 -17.79
N LEU A 91 -3.84 -0.99 -17.83
CA LEU A 91 -3.04 -0.77 -16.63
C LEU A 91 -3.58 0.40 -15.79
N PHE A 92 -4.44 1.26 -16.34
CA PHE A 92 -4.97 2.45 -15.69
C PHE A 92 -6.47 2.32 -15.42
N PRO A 93 -7.03 3.08 -14.46
CA PRO A 93 -8.46 3.10 -14.23
C PRO A 93 -9.23 3.52 -15.48
N SER A 94 -10.40 2.93 -15.72
CA SER A 94 -11.25 3.31 -16.87
C SER A 94 -11.67 4.77 -16.83
N ALA A 95 -11.74 5.38 -15.65
CA ALA A 95 -12.01 6.80 -15.45
C ALA A 95 -10.94 7.75 -16.03
N TRP A 96 -9.78 7.24 -16.46
CA TRP A 96 -8.76 8.03 -17.18
C TRP A 96 -9.02 8.09 -18.69
N ALA A 97 -9.80 7.16 -19.23
CA ALA A 97 -10.23 7.26 -20.61
C ALA A 97 -11.21 8.45 -20.73
N PRO A 98 -11.09 9.29 -21.76
CA PRO A 98 -12.06 10.34 -22.01
C PRO A 98 -13.45 9.73 -22.16
N GLU A 99 -14.47 10.43 -21.67
CA GLU A 99 -15.86 10.03 -21.91
C GLU A 99 -16.08 9.90 -23.43
N ALA A 100 -16.69 8.80 -23.85
CA ALA A 100 -17.00 8.59 -25.26
C ALA A 100 -17.85 9.77 -25.74
N PRO A 101 -17.60 10.31 -26.95
CA PRO A 101 -18.43 11.38 -27.49
C PRO A 101 -19.87 10.90 -27.55
N GLU A 102 -20.77 11.63 -26.88
CA GLU A 102 -22.21 11.42 -26.93
C GLU A 102 -22.63 11.46 -28.41
N ALA A 103 -23.13 10.34 -28.92
CA ALA A 103 -23.50 10.22 -30.32
C ALA A 103 -24.68 11.16 -30.60
N ALA A 104 -24.43 12.20 -31.38
CA ALA A 104 -25.42 13.19 -31.85
C ALA A 104 -26.39 12.59 -32.87
#